data_AF-A0A951KZX0-F1
#
_entry.id   AF-A0A951KZX0-F1
#
_cell.length_a   1.000
_cell.length_b   1.000
_cell.length_c   1.000
_cell.angle_alpha   90.00
_cell.angle_beta   90.00
_cell.angle_gamma   90.00
#
_symmetry.space_group_name_H-M   'P 1'
#
loop_
_entity.id
_entity.type
_entity.pdbx_description
1 polymer ?
#
loop_
_entity_poly.entity_id
_entity_poly.type
_entity_poly.pdbx_seq_one_letter_code
_entity_poly.pdbx_strand_id
1 'polypeptide(L)'
;MDPSGNLAAYSVPQGAGNYGNVQVTNPRPGTWTGYVWSRDSAHGGTQGPVLFGAAVAKFVPFGSVSPRSITLAPGASRQVTLSVTTPSIPGDVAGAIVLNSNAGEAFTRQSTIPVTLRSLIPNGTQTFTQTLTGGNGRGLTTGQEFYYQLDAPAGLRELNAAIQLANNPNNPFTAFLVSPSGEALAEAANALPPSNTATMGAQLHVLSPAQGLWTLIVAFAPQVAGTALSEPFTVSTNESLVPAASGGLPNSSGTILTSGQAQTYNVHITNNGPSPEAYFVDGRLPGSTPLSLTSLTGPDTTVPLNFSQNIPQYLIPSHSTAFTGVASTTGSTPIQFDLGWNFGDPDVASNVGSTVSTTFSANPLAQGLWVMAPTVVGPFGATGAPPEPVHTTMSVATAPFDASVSSQTGDLWLASTDPSQLTGFSPVIVGPGQTGTLPVTITPAGPSGTHVSGTLYIDDTTELGFQGFLALDGNDVAAIAYSYTVK
;
A
#
# COMPACT_ATOMS: atom_id res chain seq x y z
N MET A 1 14.13 34.16 -8.71
CA MET A 1 14.12 35.62 -8.45
C MET A 1 13.32 36.32 -9.52
N ASP A 2 12.54 37.33 -9.14
CA ASP A 2 11.79 38.17 -10.09
C ASP A 2 12.72 39.10 -10.90
N PRO A 3 12.23 39.78 -11.94
CA PRO A 3 13.04 40.68 -12.76
C PRO A 3 13.66 41.87 -12.02
N SER A 4 13.22 42.15 -10.80
CA SER A 4 13.79 43.18 -9.92
C SER A 4 14.83 42.62 -8.95
N GLY A 5 15.14 41.32 -9.01
CA GLY A 5 16.09 40.66 -8.12
C GLY A 5 15.51 40.28 -6.76
N ASN A 6 14.19 40.22 -6.59
CA ASN A 6 13.56 39.77 -5.35
C ASN A 6 13.32 38.25 -5.37
N LEU A 7 13.32 37.61 -4.20
CA LEU A 7 12.86 36.22 -4.08
C LEU A 7 11.35 36.15 -4.30
N ALA A 8 10.93 35.43 -5.33
CA ALA A 8 9.52 35.29 -5.70
C ALA A 8 8.89 33.99 -5.19
N ALA A 9 9.65 32.89 -5.26
CA ALA A 9 9.27 31.58 -4.78
C ALA A 9 10.54 30.73 -4.64
N TYR A 10 10.47 29.69 -3.82
CA TYR A 10 11.51 28.69 -3.68
C TYR A 10 10.87 27.33 -3.38
N SER A 11 11.57 26.25 -3.72
CA SER A 11 11.20 24.88 -3.37
C SER A 11 12.39 24.26 -2.65
N VAL A 12 12.13 23.57 -1.55
CA VAL A 12 13.14 22.80 -0.82
C VAL A 12 12.59 21.39 -0.68
N PRO A 13 12.95 20.49 -1.61
CA PRO A 13 12.76 19.06 -1.41
C PRO A 13 13.35 18.67 -0.05
N GLN A 14 12.61 17.88 0.73
CA GLN A 14 13.06 17.40 2.03
C GLN A 14 13.79 16.07 1.80
N GLY A 15 14.86 15.78 2.54
CA GLY A 15 15.63 14.54 2.33
C GLY A 15 16.33 14.49 0.96
N ALA A 16 16.43 13.29 0.38
CA ALA A 16 17.15 13.03 -0.87
C ALA A 16 16.26 13.14 -2.14
N GLY A 17 15.19 13.94 -2.10
CA GLY A 17 14.25 14.09 -3.23
C GLY A 17 14.90 14.61 -4.51
N ASN A 18 14.33 14.23 -5.66
CA ASN A 18 14.86 14.59 -6.98
C ASN A 18 13.88 15.43 -7.84
N TYR A 19 12.79 15.93 -7.25
CA TYR A 19 11.85 16.83 -7.91
C TYR A 19 11.55 18.07 -7.06
N GLY A 20 11.42 19.22 -7.74
CA GLY A 20 11.01 20.48 -7.13
C GLY A 20 10.12 21.28 -8.08
N ASN A 21 9.11 21.95 -7.54
CA ASN A 21 8.18 22.78 -8.30
C ASN A 21 8.02 24.14 -7.61
N VAL A 22 8.02 25.22 -8.41
CA VAL A 22 7.71 26.57 -7.95
C VAL A 22 6.67 27.19 -8.88
N GLN A 23 5.64 27.80 -8.30
CA GLN A 23 4.60 28.50 -9.04
C GLN A 23 4.50 29.93 -8.52
N VAL A 24 4.45 30.89 -9.44
CA VAL A 24 4.30 32.31 -9.09
C VAL A 24 3.02 32.83 -9.76
N THR A 25 2.07 33.27 -8.94
CA THR A 25 0.85 33.91 -9.43
C THR A 25 1.14 35.32 -9.93
N ASN A 26 0.58 35.69 -11.08
CA ASN A 26 0.77 37.02 -11.70
C ASN A 26 2.25 37.39 -11.91
N PRO A 27 3.04 36.57 -12.62
CA PRO A 27 4.47 36.82 -12.79
C PRO A 27 4.71 38.15 -13.54
N ARG A 28 5.64 38.96 -13.02
CA ARG A 28 6.09 40.19 -13.68
C ARG A 28 6.74 39.88 -15.04
N PRO A 29 6.45 40.67 -16.09
CA PRO A 29 7.18 40.55 -17.35
C PRO A 29 8.65 40.94 -17.14
N GLY A 30 9.55 40.26 -17.83
CA GLY A 30 10.99 40.52 -17.79
C GLY A 30 11.82 39.25 -17.65
N THR A 31 13.12 39.43 -17.39
CA THR A 31 14.06 38.32 -17.22
C THR A 31 13.99 37.78 -15.81
N TRP A 32 13.73 36.48 -15.67
CA TRP A 32 13.74 35.78 -14.39
C TRP A 32 15.04 35.02 -14.21
N THR A 33 15.56 34.99 -12.98
CA THR A 33 16.76 34.21 -12.64
C THR A 33 16.38 33.03 -11.76
N GLY A 34 16.58 31.81 -12.26
CA GLY A 34 16.45 30.58 -11.49
C GLY A 34 17.79 30.19 -10.85
N TYR A 35 17.78 29.84 -9.57
CA TYR A 35 18.92 29.24 -8.90
C TYR A 35 18.56 27.79 -8.61
N VAL A 36 19.44 26.86 -8.98
CA VAL A 36 19.33 25.45 -8.62
C VAL A 36 20.56 25.11 -7.81
N TRP A 37 20.35 24.52 -6.64
CA TRP A 37 21.40 24.12 -5.73
C TRP A 37 21.03 22.78 -5.09
N SER A 38 22.03 22.04 -4.64
CA SER A 38 21.86 20.81 -3.86
C SER A 38 22.72 20.89 -2.61
N ARG A 39 22.43 20.05 -1.61
CA ARG A 39 23.33 19.89 -0.46
C ARG A 39 24.50 19.00 -0.88
N ASP A 40 25.68 19.32 -0.38
CA ASP A 40 26.81 18.39 -0.40
C ASP A 40 26.41 17.15 0.41
N SER A 41 26.28 16.00 -0.24
CA SER A 41 26.05 14.71 0.41
C SER A 41 27.37 13.95 0.58
N ALA A 42 27.42 12.96 1.46
CA ALA A 42 28.56 12.02 1.52
C ALA A 42 28.85 11.33 0.16
N HIS A 43 27.85 11.26 -0.72
CA HIS A 43 27.96 10.78 -2.10
C HIS A 43 28.24 11.88 -3.14
N GLY A 44 28.66 13.09 -2.75
CA GLY A 44 29.06 14.17 -3.68
C GLY A 44 27.96 15.10 -4.19
N GLY A 45 26.73 15.06 -3.64
CA GLY A 45 25.62 15.93 -4.03
C GLY A 45 24.95 15.48 -5.34
N THR A 46 24.30 16.41 -6.05
CA THR A 46 23.72 16.10 -7.37
C THR A 46 24.82 15.72 -8.36
N GLN A 47 24.77 14.48 -8.85
CA GLN A 47 25.63 14.02 -9.95
C GLN A 47 24.82 13.95 -11.25
N GLY A 48 25.26 14.67 -12.28
CA GLY A 48 24.63 14.63 -13.60
C GLY A 48 23.76 15.86 -13.95
N PRO A 49 23.06 15.81 -15.10
CA PRO A 49 22.28 16.94 -15.59
C PRO A 49 21.05 17.21 -14.72
N VAL A 50 20.74 18.49 -14.51
CA VAL A 50 19.46 18.94 -13.95
C VAL A 50 18.50 19.21 -15.10
N LEU A 51 17.34 18.56 -15.08
CA LEU A 51 16.25 18.88 -15.98
C LEU A 51 15.49 20.10 -15.48
N PHE A 52 15.27 21.08 -16.36
CA PHE A 52 14.56 22.31 -16.04
C PHE A 52 13.47 22.58 -17.07
N GLY A 53 12.27 22.88 -16.59
CA GLY A 53 11.14 23.30 -17.39
C GLY A 53 10.54 24.59 -16.84
N ALA A 54 10.12 25.48 -17.74
CA ALA A 54 9.37 26.68 -17.39
C ALA A 54 8.22 26.85 -18.37
N ALA A 55 7.04 27.16 -17.84
CA ALA A 55 5.85 27.45 -18.63
C ALA A 55 5.08 28.61 -18.00
N VAL A 56 4.30 29.30 -18.81
CA VAL A 56 3.32 30.30 -18.36
C VAL A 56 1.92 29.80 -18.69
N ALA A 57 1.03 29.86 -17.71
CA ALA A 57 -0.37 29.47 -17.85
C ALA A 57 -1.28 30.64 -17.45
N LYS A 58 -2.51 30.63 -17.99
CA LYS A 58 -3.58 31.52 -17.55
C LYS A 58 -4.55 30.73 -16.69
N PHE A 59 -5.14 31.37 -15.69
CA PHE A 59 -6.28 30.80 -14.98
C PHE A 59 -7.41 30.50 -15.98
N VAL A 60 -7.96 29.30 -15.90
CA VAL A 60 -9.13 28.88 -16.66
C VAL A 60 -10.34 28.80 -15.73
N PRO A 61 -11.57 29.03 -16.22
CA PRO A 61 -12.77 28.81 -15.43
C PRO A 61 -12.85 27.36 -14.93
N PHE A 62 -12.98 27.18 -13.62
CA PHE A 62 -13.18 25.86 -12.99
C PHE A 62 -14.67 25.51 -12.86
N GLY A 63 -15.49 26.52 -12.57
CA GLY A 63 -16.93 26.41 -12.37
C GLY A 63 -17.55 27.79 -12.28
N SER A 64 -18.79 27.86 -11.80
CA SER A 64 -19.49 29.13 -11.57
C SER A 64 -19.97 29.24 -10.13
N VAL A 65 -20.00 30.47 -9.62
CA VAL A 65 -20.34 30.76 -8.23
C VAL A 65 -21.50 31.77 -8.19
N SER A 66 -22.54 31.49 -7.40
CA SER A 66 -23.73 32.33 -7.27
C SER A 66 -24.17 32.51 -5.80
N PRO A 67 -24.44 33.75 -5.33
CA PRO A 67 -24.19 35.01 -6.01
C PRO A 67 -22.68 35.30 -6.13
N ARG A 68 -22.27 36.00 -7.19
CA ARG A 68 -20.85 36.36 -7.44
C ARG A 68 -20.28 37.45 -6.51
N SER A 69 -21.15 38.11 -5.75
CA SER A 69 -20.80 39.20 -4.83
C SER A 69 -21.77 39.21 -3.66
N ILE A 70 -21.24 39.39 -2.45
CA ILE A 70 -22.02 39.50 -1.21
C ILE A 70 -21.53 40.69 -0.40
N THR A 71 -22.43 41.27 0.39
CA THR A 71 -22.09 42.23 1.44
C THR A 71 -22.45 41.61 2.77
N LEU A 72 -21.48 41.56 3.69
CA LEU A 72 -21.63 40.99 5.03
C LEU A 72 -21.48 42.09 6.07
N ALA A 73 -22.39 42.12 7.04
CA ALA A 73 -22.18 42.86 8.28
C ALA A 73 -21.18 42.10 9.19
N PRO A 74 -20.55 42.75 10.18
CA PRO A 74 -19.71 42.05 11.17
C PRO A 74 -20.46 40.88 11.81
N GLY A 75 -19.83 39.70 11.83
CA GLY A 75 -20.41 38.47 12.38
C GLY A 75 -21.50 37.80 11.53
N ALA A 76 -21.84 38.35 10.37
CA ALA A 76 -22.85 37.77 9.49
C ALA A 76 -22.26 36.75 8.49
N SER A 77 -23.04 35.73 8.18
CA SER A 77 -22.75 34.75 7.12
C SER A 77 -23.77 34.84 5.98
N ARG A 78 -23.35 34.42 4.79
CA ARG A 78 -24.23 34.22 3.62
C ARG A 78 -23.83 32.93 2.91
N GLN A 79 -24.82 32.27 2.33
CA GLN A 79 -24.61 31.10 1.50
C GLN A 79 -24.17 31.52 0.10
N VAL A 80 -23.27 30.73 -0.48
CA VAL A 80 -22.81 30.84 -1.85
C VAL A 80 -22.82 29.43 -2.44
N THR A 81 -23.32 29.27 -3.67
CA THR A 81 -23.41 28.00 -4.38
C THR A 81 -22.32 27.92 -5.44
N LEU A 82 -21.54 26.84 -5.43
CA LEU A 82 -20.62 26.46 -6.50
C LEU A 82 -21.34 25.47 -7.43
N SER A 83 -21.32 25.73 -8.73
CA SER A 83 -21.76 24.81 -9.78
C SER A 83 -20.58 24.43 -10.66
N VAL A 84 -20.24 23.14 -10.67
CA VAL A 84 -19.08 22.57 -11.37
C VAL A 84 -19.40 21.13 -11.79
N THR A 85 -18.74 20.65 -12.85
CA THR A 85 -18.85 19.27 -13.34
C THR A 85 -17.61 18.49 -12.91
N THR A 86 -17.78 17.22 -12.52
CA THR A 86 -16.66 16.31 -12.27
C THR A 86 -15.86 16.09 -13.56
N PRO A 87 -14.55 15.81 -13.47
CA PRO A 87 -13.73 15.55 -14.64
C PRO A 87 -14.20 14.29 -15.39
N SER A 88 -13.97 14.23 -16.70
CA SER A 88 -14.32 13.06 -17.53
C SER A 88 -13.31 11.91 -17.43
N ILE A 89 -12.15 12.15 -16.82
CA ILE A 89 -11.10 11.17 -16.58
C ILE A 89 -11.09 10.86 -15.08
N PRO A 90 -11.13 9.59 -14.67
CA PRO A 90 -11.12 9.19 -13.26
C PRO A 90 -9.99 9.81 -12.44
N GLY A 91 -10.30 10.08 -11.17
CA GLY A 91 -9.38 10.69 -10.21
C GLY A 91 -9.74 12.13 -9.87
N ASP A 92 -8.76 12.84 -9.28
CA ASP A 92 -8.96 14.15 -8.69
C ASP A 92 -8.59 15.30 -9.65
N VAL A 93 -9.42 16.34 -9.64
CA VAL A 93 -9.07 17.66 -10.17
C VAL A 93 -9.25 18.72 -9.09
N ALA A 94 -8.29 19.63 -9.00
CA ALA A 94 -8.31 20.72 -8.03
C ALA A 94 -8.62 22.06 -8.72
N GLY A 95 -9.40 22.88 -8.02
CA GLY A 95 -9.67 24.27 -8.34
C GLY A 95 -9.74 25.11 -7.06
N ALA A 96 -10.09 26.38 -7.21
CA ALA A 96 -10.29 27.26 -6.06
C ALA A 96 -11.40 28.26 -6.32
N ILE A 97 -12.18 28.55 -5.28
CA ILE A 97 -13.03 29.75 -5.25
C ILE A 97 -12.15 30.90 -4.77
N VAL A 98 -12.02 31.93 -5.61
CA VAL A 98 -11.25 33.14 -5.28
C VAL A 98 -12.19 34.22 -4.75
N LEU A 99 -12.01 34.59 -3.48
CA LEU A 99 -12.73 35.66 -2.83
C LEU A 99 -11.90 36.94 -2.90
N ASN A 100 -12.49 38.01 -3.42
CA ASN A 100 -11.89 39.34 -3.44
C ASN A 100 -12.71 40.30 -2.57
N SER A 101 -12.07 40.89 -1.56
CA SER A 101 -12.64 41.89 -0.67
C SER A 101 -12.20 43.29 -1.06
N ASN A 102 -13.14 44.22 -1.10
CA ASN A 102 -12.85 45.65 -1.26
C ASN A 102 -12.53 46.33 0.09
N ALA A 103 -12.67 45.61 1.21
CA ALA A 103 -12.34 46.06 2.56
C ALA A 103 -11.01 45.45 3.05
N GLY A 104 -10.34 46.13 3.97
CA GLY A 104 -9.09 45.67 4.60
C GLY A 104 -7.80 46.10 3.88
N GLU A 105 -6.66 45.71 4.45
CA GLU A 105 -5.34 45.97 3.87
C GLU A 105 -5.11 45.13 2.62
N ALA A 106 -4.32 45.63 1.66
CA ALA A 106 -4.13 45.01 0.35
C ALA A 106 -3.77 43.51 0.42
N PHE A 107 -2.95 43.10 1.40
CA PHE A 107 -2.54 41.71 1.57
C PHE A 107 -3.67 40.77 2.07
N THR A 108 -4.73 41.32 2.65
CA THR A 108 -5.91 40.56 3.15
C THR A 108 -7.07 40.52 2.17
N ARG A 109 -6.95 41.23 1.03
CA ARG A 109 -8.06 41.40 0.09
C ARG A 109 -8.37 40.17 -0.74
N GLN A 110 -7.49 39.18 -0.77
CA GLN A 110 -7.72 37.96 -1.51
C GLN A 110 -7.61 36.76 -0.57
N SER A 111 -8.57 35.85 -0.70
CA SER A 111 -8.56 34.55 -0.01
C SER A 111 -9.07 33.49 -0.97
N THR A 112 -8.64 32.25 -0.78
CA THR A 112 -9.05 31.13 -1.61
C THR A 112 -9.66 30.02 -0.76
N ILE A 113 -10.68 29.37 -1.31
CA ILE A 113 -11.23 28.13 -0.77
C ILE A 113 -10.85 27.03 -1.76
N PRO A 114 -9.99 26.06 -1.40
CA PRO A 114 -9.64 24.96 -2.28
C PRO A 114 -10.85 24.07 -2.52
N VAL A 115 -10.99 23.57 -3.74
CA VAL A 115 -12.05 22.64 -4.14
C VAL A 115 -11.40 21.47 -4.87
N THR A 116 -11.60 20.26 -4.37
CA THR A 116 -11.20 19.03 -5.05
C THR A 116 -12.45 18.30 -5.50
N LEU A 117 -12.48 17.86 -6.76
CA LEU A 117 -13.53 17.01 -7.31
C LEU A 117 -12.93 15.68 -7.68
N ARG A 118 -13.56 14.59 -7.24
CA ARG A 118 -13.21 13.23 -7.64
C ARG A 118 -14.23 12.71 -8.63
N SER A 119 -13.77 12.22 -9.77
CA SER A 119 -14.59 11.38 -10.65
C SER A 119 -14.26 9.91 -10.40
N LEU A 120 -15.30 9.07 -10.38
CA LEU A 120 -15.16 7.63 -10.18
C LEU A 120 -14.66 6.96 -11.46
N ILE A 121 -13.92 5.86 -11.30
CA ILE A 121 -13.69 4.90 -12.37
C ILE A 121 -15.04 4.22 -12.66
N PRO A 122 -15.56 4.26 -13.90
CA PRO A 122 -16.79 3.54 -14.22
C PRO A 122 -16.63 2.02 -14.08
N ASN A 123 -17.72 1.30 -13.82
CA ASN A 123 -17.68 -0.16 -13.68
C ASN A 123 -17.22 -0.87 -14.96
N GLY A 124 -16.79 -2.13 -14.82
CA GLY A 124 -16.27 -2.94 -15.91
C GLY A 124 -14.83 -2.61 -16.30
N THR A 125 -14.45 -2.94 -17.54
CA THR A 125 -13.08 -2.72 -18.01
C THR A 125 -12.84 -1.25 -18.36
N GLN A 126 -11.91 -0.61 -17.65
CA GLN A 126 -11.51 0.77 -17.88
C GLN A 126 -10.00 0.90 -18.05
N THR A 127 -9.59 1.89 -18.84
CA THR A 127 -8.18 2.28 -19.00
C THR A 127 -8.09 3.79 -19.15
N PHE A 128 -7.18 4.43 -18.42
CA PHE A 128 -6.90 5.86 -18.54
C PHE A 128 -5.44 6.18 -18.20
N THR A 129 -4.96 7.34 -18.65
CA THR A 129 -3.57 7.77 -18.47
C THR A 129 -3.48 8.93 -17.50
N GLN A 130 -2.46 8.90 -16.67
CA GLN A 130 -2.11 9.91 -15.67
C GLN A 130 -0.64 10.26 -15.79
N THR A 131 -0.18 11.29 -15.07
CA THR A 131 1.17 11.85 -15.24
C THR A 131 1.91 11.93 -13.91
N LEU A 132 3.01 11.17 -13.81
CA LEU A 132 4.01 11.30 -12.77
C LEU A 132 4.89 12.51 -13.06
N THR A 133 5.21 13.31 -12.04
CA THR A 133 6.21 14.38 -12.13
C THR A 133 7.40 14.15 -11.20
N GLY A 134 7.19 13.51 -10.05
CA GLY A 134 8.25 13.13 -9.11
C GLY A 134 7.94 13.47 -7.65
N GLY A 135 8.79 12.98 -6.75
CA GLY A 135 8.65 13.14 -5.29
C GLY A 135 9.56 14.21 -4.70
N ASN A 136 9.10 14.86 -3.64
CA ASN A 136 9.87 15.88 -2.92
C ASN A 136 10.90 15.30 -1.92
N GLY A 137 11.06 13.97 -1.88
CA GLY A 137 11.99 13.25 -0.98
C GLY A 137 11.57 13.13 0.49
N ARG A 138 10.38 13.59 0.86
CA ARG A 138 9.86 13.49 2.22
C ARG A 138 9.31 12.08 2.48
N GLY A 139 9.65 11.50 3.63
CA GLY A 139 9.16 10.17 4.02
C GLY A 139 9.98 9.03 3.41
N LEU A 140 9.63 7.80 3.77
CA LEU A 140 10.32 6.59 3.31
C LEU A 140 9.72 6.03 2.03
N THR A 141 8.40 6.05 1.90
CA THR A 141 7.66 5.29 0.87
C THR A 141 6.79 6.16 -0.03
N THR A 142 6.56 7.42 0.31
CA THR A 142 5.57 8.27 -0.39
C THR A 142 6.15 9.59 -0.91
N GLY A 143 6.09 9.81 -2.22
CA GLY A 143 6.46 11.04 -2.91
C GLY A 143 5.28 11.74 -3.57
N GLN A 144 4.69 11.10 -4.58
CA GLN A 144 3.51 11.59 -5.29
C GLN A 144 2.43 10.52 -5.29
N GLU A 145 1.21 10.89 -4.91
CA GLU A 145 0.09 9.97 -4.75
C GLU A 145 -1.06 10.29 -5.70
N PHE A 146 -1.73 9.25 -6.14
CA PHE A 146 -2.95 9.33 -6.92
C PHE A 146 -4.03 8.46 -6.28
N TYR A 147 -5.22 9.04 -6.13
CA TYR A 147 -6.37 8.37 -5.53
C TYR A 147 -7.49 8.27 -6.55
N TYR A 148 -8.01 7.05 -6.72
CA TYR A 148 -9.16 6.76 -7.56
C TYR A 148 -10.18 5.98 -6.75
N GLN A 149 -11.45 6.08 -7.15
CA GLN A 149 -12.52 5.34 -6.50
C GLN A 149 -13.42 4.67 -7.52
N LEU A 150 -13.95 3.51 -7.17
CA LEU A 150 -14.88 2.75 -7.99
C LEU A 150 -15.92 2.04 -7.13
N ASP A 151 -17.10 1.78 -7.68
CA ASP A 151 -18.15 1.04 -6.99
C ASP A 151 -18.09 -0.45 -7.38
N ALA A 152 -17.84 -1.32 -6.40
CA ALA A 152 -17.95 -2.78 -6.59
C ALA A 152 -19.40 -3.23 -6.34
N PRO A 153 -20.08 -3.87 -7.32
CA PRO A 153 -21.42 -4.40 -7.13
C PRO A 153 -21.40 -5.64 -6.21
N ALA A 154 -22.54 -5.93 -5.58
CA ALA A 154 -22.70 -7.14 -4.79
C ALA A 154 -22.49 -8.40 -5.64
N GLY A 155 -21.77 -9.37 -5.09
CA GLY A 155 -21.51 -10.66 -5.75
C GLY A 155 -20.49 -10.58 -6.89
N LEU A 156 -19.77 -9.46 -7.02
CA LEU A 156 -18.59 -9.40 -7.87
C LEU A 156 -17.60 -10.48 -7.45
N ARG A 157 -17.08 -11.24 -8.41
CA ARG A 157 -16.19 -12.36 -8.11
C ARG A 157 -14.73 -11.94 -7.97
N GLU A 158 -14.34 -10.88 -8.66
CA GLU A 158 -12.96 -10.40 -8.66
C GLU A 158 -12.93 -8.93 -9.05
N LEU A 159 -12.08 -8.16 -8.37
CA LEU A 159 -11.73 -6.79 -8.73
C LEU A 159 -10.24 -6.72 -8.99
N ASN A 160 -9.89 -6.29 -10.19
CA ASN A 160 -8.50 -6.18 -10.63
C ASN A 160 -8.14 -4.73 -10.97
N ALA A 161 -6.91 -4.36 -10.66
CA ALA A 161 -6.29 -3.12 -11.12
C ALA A 161 -4.88 -3.40 -11.63
N ALA A 162 -4.40 -2.61 -12.59
CA ALA A 162 -3.00 -2.63 -12.99
C ALA A 162 -2.48 -1.22 -13.28
N ILE A 163 -1.21 -1.01 -12.93
CA ILE A 163 -0.50 0.24 -13.13
C ILE A 163 0.66 -0.07 -14.07
N GLN A 164 0.78 0.70 -15.15
CA GLN A 164 1.79 0.51 -16.18
C GLN A 164 2.51 1.83 -16.48
N LEU A 165 3.79 1.90 -16.15
CA LEU A 165 4.69 2.99 -16.53
C LEU A 165 4.88 3.02 -18.04
N ALA A 166 5.12 4.20 -18.60
CA ALA A 166 5.28 4.35 -20.04
C ALA A 166 6.64 3.89 -20.54
N ASN A 167 7.73 4.23 -19.84
CA ASN A 167 9.08 3.94 -20.35
C ASN A 167 10.18 3.71 -19.32
N ASN A 168 10.01 4.04 -18.03
CA ASN A 168 11.09 3.87 -17.06
C ASN A 168 10.68 3.00 -15.86
N PRO A 169 11.18 1.75 -15.75
CA PRO A 169 10.85 0.88 -14.63
C PRO A 169 11.46 1.38 -13.30
N ASN A 170 12.43 2.30 -13.35
CA ASN A 170 13.11 2.84 -12.17
C ASN A 170 12.35 4.02 -11.52
N ASN A 171 11.04 4.14 -11.74
CA ASN A 171 10.16 4.97 -10.92
C ASN A 171 9.42 4.04 -9.95
N PRO A 172 9.94 3.82 -8.74
CA PRO A 172 9.34 2.86 -7.83
C PRO A 172 7.97 3.37 -7.37
N PHE A 173 6.99 2.49 -7.28
CA PHE A 173 5.69 2.76 -6.70
C PHE A 173 5.14 1.53 -5.99
N THR A 174 4.25 1.78 -5.04
CA THR A 174 3.32 0.79 -4.49
C THR A 174 1.90 1.24 -4.81
N ALA A 175 1.02 0.30 -5.10
CA ALA A 175 -0.40 0.52 -5.28
C ALA A 175 -1.20 -0.32 -4.28
N PHE A 176 -2.42 0.14 -3.99
CA PHE A 176 -3.30 -0.49 -3.00
C PHE A 176 -4.74 -0.52 -3.48
N LEU A 177 -5.46 -1.61 -3.21
CA LEU A 177 -6.92 -1.65 -3.25
C LEU A 177 -7.47 -1.64 -1.82
N VAL A 178 -8.08 -0.54 -1.44
CA VAL A 178 -8.67 -0.32 -0.12
C VAL A 178 -10.17 -0.56 -0.18
N SER A 179 -10.62 -1.49 0.66
CA SER A 179 -12.02 -1.91 0.80
C SER A 179 -12.92 -0.79 1.34
N PRO A 180 -14.26 -0.91 1.20
CA PRO A 180 -15.20 0.04 1.78
C PRO A 180 -15.12 0.17 3.30
N SER A 181 -14.57 -0.82 3.99
CA SER A 181 -14.30 -0.78 5.44
C SER A 181 -13.00 -0.07 5.82
N GLY A 182 -12.14 0.27 4.84
CA GLY A 182 -10.88 0.98 5.06
C GLY A 182 -9.63 0.09 5.10
N GLU A 183 -9.76 -1.23 4.97
CA GLU A 183 -8.62 -2.15 4.94
C GLU A 183 -8.03 -2.26 3.52
N ALA A 184 -6.70 -2.20 3.40
CA ALA A 184 -5.99 -2.53 2.17
C ALA A 184 -5.97 -4.04 1.97
N LEU A 185 -6.72 -4.54 0.99
CA LEU A 185 -6.88 -5.98 0.73
C LEU A 185 -6.03 -6.48 -0.44
N ALA A 186 -5.46 -5.57 -1.21
CA ALA A 186 -4.39 -5.89 -2.13
C ALA A 186 -3.31 -4.80 -2.11
N GLU A 187 -2.06 -5.24 -2.22
CA GLU A 187 -0.86 -4.41 -2.38
C GLU A 187 -0.06 -4.91 -3.57
N ALA A 188 0.51 -4.00 -4.36
CA ALA A 188 1.49 -4.39 -5.37
C ALA A 188 2.49 -3.29 -5.68
N ALA A 189 3.75 -3.68 -5.85
CA ALA A 189 4.84 -2.80 -6.27
C ALA A 189 5.42 -3.19 -7.63
N ASN A 190 6.04 -2.23 -8.33
CA ASN A 190 6.74 -2.50 -9.60
C ASN A 190 8.15 -3.09 -9.42
N ALA A 191 8.26 -4.07 -8.52
CA ALA A 191 9.49 -4.77 -8.26
C ALA A 191 9.20 -6.23 -7.87
N LEU A 192 9.92 -7.16 -8.50
CA LEU A 192 9.74 -8.59 -8.28
C LEU A 192 10.68 -9.12 -7.19
N PRO A 193 10.20 -9.98 -6.28
CA PRO A 193 11.05 -10.73 -5.37
C PRO A 193 11.86 -11.82 -6.08
N PRO A 194 12.94 -12.33 -5.45
CA PRO A 194 13.61 -11.82 -4.25
C PRO A 194 14.71 -10.79 -4.58
N SER A 195 14.82 -10.39 -5.86
CA SER A 195 15.91 -9.55 -6.36
C SER A 195 15.54 -8.08 -6.47
N ASN A 196 14.36 -7.68 -5.98
CA ASN A 196 13.79 -6.33 -6.11
C ASN A 196 13.95 -5.80 -7.54
N THR A 197 13.66 -6.65 -8.53
CA THR A 197 13.92 -6.33 -9.94
C THR A 197 12.82 -5.43 -10.47
N ALA A 198 13.17 -4.18 -10.77
CA ALA A 198 12.24 -3.17 -11.25
C ALA A 198 11.54 -3.61 -12.55
N THR A 199 10.23 -3.50 -12.56
CA THR A 199 9.36 -3.79 -13.70
C THR A 199 8.67 -2.52 -14.18
N MET A 200 8.04 -2.62 -15.35
CA MET A 200 7.29 -1.53 -15.93
C MET A 200 5.91 -1.32 -15.27
N GLY A 201 5.50 -2.16 -14.32
CA GLY A 201 4.16 -2.08 -13.75
C GLY A 201 3.90 -3.14 -12.70
N ALA A 202 2.68 -3.09 -12.15
CA ALA A 202 2.21 -3.97 -11.08
C ALA A 202 0.71 -4.25 -11.25
N GLN A 203 0.22 -5.31 -10.62
CA GLN A 203 -1.17 -5.77 -10.71
C GLN A 203 -1.71 -6.04 -9.31
N LEU A 204 -3.00 -5.78 -9.10
CA LEU A 204 -3.68 -5.99 -7.84
C LEU A 204 -4.91 -6.85 -8.07
N HIS A 205 -5.14 -7.79 -7.15
CA HIS A 205 -6.22 -8.75 -7.22
C HIS A 205 -6.97 -8.79 -5.88
N VAL A 206 -8.30 -8.73 -5.95
CA VAL A 206 -9.16 -9.00 -4.78
C VAL A 206 -10.23 -9.99 -5.20
N LEU A 207 -10.22 -11.19 -4.60
CA LEU A 207 -11.27 -12.17 -4.75
C LEU A 207 -12.51 -11.80 -3.92
N SER A 208 -13.69 -12.00 -4.52
CA SER A 208 -15.00 -11.75 -3.89
C SER A 208 -15.08 -10.41 -3.13
N PRO A 209 -14.74 -9.27 -3.77
CA PRO A 209 -14.69 -7.98 -3.09
C PRO A 209 -16.04 -7.62 -2.45
N ALA A 210 -15.97 -7.04 -1.26
CA ALA A 210 -17.15 -6.47 -0.60
C ALA A 210 -17.86 -5.44 -1.49
N GLN A 211 -19.19 -5.42 -1.45
CA GLN A 211 -19.97 -4.40 -2.11
C GLN A 211 -19.66 -3.02 -1.52
N GLY A 212 -19.45 -2.02 -2.37
CA GLY A 212 -19.34 -0.62 -1.95
C GLY A 212 -18.25 0.14 -2.69
N LEU A 213 -17.89 1.29 -2.13
CA LEU A 213 -16.89 2.19 -2.69
C LEU A 213 -15.48 1.72 -2.32
N TRP A 214 -14.72 1.30 -3.32
CA TRP A 214 -13.31 0.95 -3.19
C TRP A 214 -12.42 2.14 -3.54
N THR A 215 -11.25 2.21 -2.92
CA THR A 215 -10.23 3.21 -3.26
C THR A 215 -8.99 2.52 -3.82
N LEU A 216 -8.62 2.85 -5.06
CA LEU A 216 -7.32 2.51 -5.65
C LEU A 216 -6.34 3.64 -5.37
N ILE A 217 -5.23 3.33 -4.73
CA ILE A 217 -4.16 4.28 -4.42
C ILE A 217 -2.93 3.89 -5.22
N VAL A 218 -2.26 4.85 -5.84
CA VAL A 218 -0.94 4.68 -6.47
C VAL A 218 0.02 5.66 -5.82
N ALA A 219 0.96 5.16 -5.02
CA ALA A 219 1.94 5.93 -4.27
C ALA A 219 3.34 5.70 -4.87
N PHE A 220 3.84 6.71 -5.58
CA PHE A 220 5.22 6.70 -6.06
C PHE A 220 6.19 7.01 -4.93
N ALA A 221 7.35 6.37 -4.94
CA ALA A 221 8.38 6.58 -3.94
C ALA A 221 8.85 8.05 -3.87
N PRO A 222 9.41 8.51 -2.73
CA PRO A 222 9.90 9.87 -2.55
C PRO A 222 10.97 10.28 -3.57
N GLN A 223 11.67 9.31 -4.17
CA GLN A 223 12.61 9.50 -5.26
C GLN A 223 12.17 8.64 -6.44
N VAL A 224 12.04 9.28 -7.60
CA VAL A 224 11.78 8.60 -8.89
C VAL A 224 13.07 8.55 -9.71
N ALA A 225 13.06 8.11 -10.97
CA ALA A 225 14.29 8.06 -11.76
C ALA A 225 14.90 9.44 -12.06
N GLY A 226 14.07 10.49 -12.13
CA GLY A 226 14.52 11.86 -12.39
C GLY A 226 15.04 12.10 -13.82
N THR A 227 14.80 11.17 -14.74
CA THR A 227 15.26 11.23 -16.14
C THR A 227 14.31 11.99 -17.07
N ALA A 228 13.15 12.44 -16.57
CA ALA A 228 12.16 13.23 -17.29
C ALA A 228 11.48 14.24 -16.34
N LEU A 229 10.97 15.36 -16.89
CA LEU A 229 10.17 16.32 -16.12
C LEU A 229 8.77 15.78 -15.78
N SER A 230 8.31 14.82 -16.56
CA SER A 230 7.05 14.12 -16.39
C SER A 230 7.08 12.79 -17.15
N GLU A 231 6.42 11.78 -16.63
CA GLU A 231 6.22 10.48 -17.29
C GLU A 231 4.74 10.09 -17.23
N PRO A 232 4.12 9.70 -18.35
CA PRO A 232 2.78 9.14 -18.30
C PRO A 232 2.80 7.74 -17.68
N PHE A 233 1.74 7.38 -16.97
CA PHE A 233 1.45 5.99 -16.60
C PHE A 233 -0.01 5.69 -16.88
N THR A 234 -0.31 4.43 -17.13
CA THR A 234 -1.66 3.95 -17.42
C THR A 234 -2.19 3.21 -16.21
N VAL A 235 -3.45 3.48 -15.86
CA VAL A 235 -4.23 2.70 -14.91
C VAL A 235 -5.27 1.93 -15.69
N SER A 236 -5.40 0.64 -15.43
CA SER A 236 -6.49 -0.19 -15.92
C SER A 236 -7.19 -0.91 -14.78
N THR A 237 -8.49 -1.16 -14.95
CA THR A 237 -9.30 -1.95 -14.01
C THR A 237 -10.17 -2.93 -14.78
N ASN A 238 -10.47 -4.08 -14.18
CA ASN A 238 -11.41 -5.05 -14.74
C ASN A 238 -12.00 -5.97 -13.66
N GLU A 239 -12.94 -6.81 -14.09
CA GLU A 239 -13.73 -7.72 -13.24
C GLU A 239 -13.62 -9.19 -13.70
N SER A 240 -12.60 -9.49 -14.54
CA SER A 240 -12.42 -10.82 -15.14
C SER A 240 -11.61 -11.72 -14.21
N LEU A 241 -12.01 -12.97 -14.06
CA LEU A 241 -11.24 -13.94 -13.29
C LEU A 241 -9.84 -14.16 -13.89
N VAL A 242 -8.80 -14.23 -13.05
CA VAL A 242 -7.51 -14.75 -13.49
C VAL A 242 -7.64 -16.26 -13.80
N PRO A 243 -7.26 -16.72 -15.01
CA PRO A 243 -7.39 -18.12 -15.36
C PRO A 243 -6.44 -19.02 -14.56
N ALA A 244 -7.01 -19.88 -13.72
CA ALA A 244 -6.30 -20.90 -12.96
C ALA A 244 -6.86 -22.31 -13.24
N ALA A 245 -6.00 -23.32 -13.21
CA ALA A 245 -6.37 -24.72 -13.39
C ALA A 245 -5.78 -25.60 -12.29
N SER A 246 -6.59 -26.53 -11.77
CA SER A 246 -6.28 -27.31 -10.57
C SER A 246 -5.17 -28.34 -10.71
N GLY A 247 -4.68 -28.63 -11.92
CA GLY A 247 -3.60 -29.61 -12.09
C GLY A 247 -3.97 -31.04 -11.67
N GLY A 248 -5.26 -31.35 -11.55
CA GLY A 248 -5.75 -32.64 -11.06
C GLY A 248 -5.86 -32.76 -9.53
N LEU A 249 -5.82 -31.64 -8.79
CA LEU A 249 -6.10 -31.64 -7.35
C LEU A 249 -7.38 -32.44 -7.03
N PRO A 250 -7.38 -33.19 -5.92
CA PRO A 250 -8.51 -34.03 -5.57
C PRO A 250 -9.71 -33.13 -5.27
N ASN A 251 -10.87 -33.42 -5.86
CA ASN A 251 -12.05 -32.54 -5.80
C ASN A 251 -13.28 -33.22 -5.18
N SER A 252 -13.08 -34.32 -4.46
CA SER A 252 -14.16 -35.15 -3.92
C SER A 252 -13.65 -36.00 -2.78
N SER A 253 -14.47 -36.16 -1.73
CA SER A 253 -14.23 -37.13 -0.66
C SER A 253 -14.14 -38.58 -1.16
N GLY A 254 -14.59 -38.88 -2.38
CA GLY A 254 -14.38 -40.18 -3.02
C GLY A 254 -12.92 -40.44 -3.45
N THR A 255 -12.10 -39.40 -3.58
CA THR A 255 -10.67 -39.54 -3.87
C THR A 255 -9.93 -39.98 -2.62
N ILE A 256 -9.21 -41.08 -2.71
CA ILE A 256 -8.52 -41.69 -1.57
C ILE A 256 -7.03 -41.41 -1.65
N LEU A 257 -6.48 -40.77 -0.62
CA LEU A 257 -5.04 -40.53 -0.49
C LEU A 257 -4.50 -41.28 0.74
N THR A 258 -3.41 -42.02 0.56
CA THR A 258 -2.80 -42.81 1.63
C THR A 258 -2.08 -41.91 2.64
N SER A 259 -2.29 -42.13 3.93
CA SER A 259 -1.58 -41.37 4.98
C SER A 259 -0.06 -41.46 4.82
N GLY A 260 0.62 -40.32 4.94
CA GLY A 260 2.08 -40.19 4.83
C GLY A 260 2.66 -40.36 3.42
N GLN A 261 1.82 -40.57 2.39
CA GLN A 261 2.28 -40.65 1.00
C GLN A 261 2.08 -39.31 0.30
N ALA A 262 3.19 -38.66 -0.03
CA ALA A 262 3.19 -37.41 -0.77
C ALA A 262 2.69 -37.60 -2.21
N GLN A 263 1.77 -36.74 -2.65
CA GLN A 263 1.33 -36.66 -4.05
C GLN A 263 1.45 -35.22 -4.54
N THR A 264 2.10 -35.04 -5.69
CA THR A 264 2.31 -33.72 -6.30
C THR A 264 1.35 -33.48 -7.47
N TYR A 265 0.74 -32.31 -7.49
CA TYR A 265 -0.19 -31.80 -8.49
C TYR A 265 0.39 -30.52 -9.10
N ASN A 266 0.25 -30.35 -10.41
CA ASN A 266 0.82 -29.20 -11.13
C ASN A 266 -0.28 -28.19 -11.42
N VAL A 267 -0.50 -27.28 -10.47
CA VAL A 267 -1.49 -26.21 -10.61
C VAL A 267 -0.98 -25.18 -11.63
N HIS A 268 -1.87 -24.59 -12.41
CA HIS A 268 -1.51 -23.62 -13.44
C HIS A 268 -2.20 -22.28 -13.19
N ILE A 269 -1.48 -21.19 -13.44
CA ILE A 269 -2.00 -19.82 -13.38
C ILE A 269 -1.58 -19.10 -14.67
N THR A 270 -2.48 -18.33 -15.28
CA THR A 270 -2.17 -17.52 -16.46
C THR A 270 -2.20 -16.05 -16.10
N ASN A 271 -1.04 -15.39 -16.16
CA ASN A 271 -0.97 -13.94 -16.01
C ASN A 271 -1.59 -13.29 -17.26
N ASN A 272 -2.78 -12.72 -17.10
CA ASN A 272 -3.54 -12.11 -18.18
C ASN A 272 -3.40 -10.57 -18.24
N GLY A 273 -2.58 -9.97 -17.39
CA GLY A 273 -2.35 -8.55 -17.40
C GLY A 273 -0.97 -8.12 -17.89
N PRO A 274 -0.62 -6.84 -17.71
CA PRO A 274 0.42 -6.19 -18.51
C PRO A 274 1.82 -6.32 -17.94
N SER A 275 1.99 -6.80 -16.70
CA SER A 275 3.28 -6.85 -16.01
C SER A 275 3.55 -8.23 -15.42
N PRO A 276 4.82 -8.67 -15.32
CA PRO A 276 5.13 -9.93 -14.65
C PRO A 276 4.65 -9.94 -13.19
N GLU A 277 4.28 -11.12 -12.70
CA GLU A 277 3.88 -11.36 -11.30
C GLU A 277 4.64 -12.55 -10.74
N ALA A 278 4.79 -12.60 -9.41
CA ALA A 278 5.47 -13.67 -8.69
C ALA A 278 4.44 -14.47 -7.88
N TYR A 279 4.18 -15.72 -8.27
CA TYR A 279 3.13 -16.52 -7.64
C TYR A 279 3.66 -17.58 -6.67
N PHE A 280 2.93 -17.80 -5.57
CA PHE A 280 3.09 -18.93 -4.65
C PHE A 280 1.72 -19.54 -4.32
N VAL A 281 1.68 -20.54 -3.45
CA VAL A 281 0.42 -21.17 -3.02
C VAL A 281 0.30 -21.21 -1.50
N ASP A 282 -0.93 -21.10 -1.02
CA ASP A 282 -1.31 -21.18 0.39
C ASP A 282 -2.48 -22.16 0.55
N GLY A 283 -2.28 -23.22 1.32
CA GLY A 283 -3.30 -24.22 1.61
C GLY A 283 -4.04 -23.90 2.91
N ARG A 284 -5.34 -23.64 2.85
CA ARG A 284 -6.17 -23.35 4.03
C ARG A 284 -7.31 -24.32 4.23
N LEU A 285 -7.59 -24.62 5.50
CA LEU A 285 -8.77 -25.35 5.95
C LEU A 285 -9.91 -24.38 6.30
N PRO A 286 -11.18 -24.81 6.25
CA PRO A 286 -12.30 -23.98 6.66
C PRO A 286 -12.28 -23.72 8.18
N GLY A 287 -12.73 -22.53 8.57
CA GLY A 287 -12.89 -22.12 9.96
C GLY A 287 -11.97 -20.96 10.33
N SER A 288 -11.82 -20.73 11.63
CA SER A 288 -10.94 -19.70 12.18
C SER A 288 -10.31 -20.23 13.46
N THR A 289 -8.98 -20.14 13.57
CA THR A 289 -8.22 -20.56 14.73
C THR A 289 -7.29 -19.45 15.21
N PRO A 290 -7.03 -19.35 16.52
CA PRO A 290 -5.96 -18.50 17.03
C PRO A 290 -4.59 -18.98 16.53
N LEU A 291 -3.78 -18.07 16.01
CA LEU A 291 -2.41 -18.28 15.57
C LEU A 291 -1.49 -17.32 16.32
N SER A 292 -0.55 -17.85 17.09
CA SER A 292 0.49 -17.02 17.71
C SER A 292 1.55 -16.68 16.66
N LEU A 293 1.84 -15.38 16.51
CA LEU A 293 2.81 -14.90 15.55
C LEU A 293 4.22 -14.85 16.17
N THR A 294 5.22 -15.14 15.35
CA THR A 294 6.64 -14.96 15.70
C THR A 294 7.12 -13.63 15.12
N SER A 295 7.81 -12.82 15.93
CA SER A 295 8.39 -11.56 15.46
C SER A 295 9.50 -11.83 14.45
N LEU A 296 9.46 -11.16 13.29
CA LEU A 296 10.48 -11.27 12.24
C LEU A 296 11.79 -10.59 12.63
N THR A 297 11.73 -9.56 13.47
CA THR A 297 12.89 -8.75 13.90
C THR A 297 13.32 -9.05 15.34
N GLY A 298 12.60 -9.94 16.02
CA GLY A 298 12.76 -10.25 17.44
C GLY A 298 11.71 -9.51 18.30
N PRO A 299 11.16 -10.15 19.35
CA PRO A 299 10.07 -9.58 20.16
C PRO A 299 10.54 -8.57 21.21
N ASP A 300 11.83 -8.50 21.49
CA ASP A 300 12.39 -7.68 22.56
C ASP A 300 12.95 -6.35 22.04
N THR A 301 12.70 -5.27 22.76
CA THR A 301 13.26 -3.94 22.48
C THR A 301 13.52 -3.14 23.77
N THR A 302 14.12 -1.96 23.65
CA THR A 302 14.34 -1.01 24.75
C THR A 302 13.91 0.38 24.31
N VAL A 303 12.95 0.96 25.03
CA VAL A 303 12.39 2.29 24.73
C VAL A 303 12.99 3.37 25.65
N PRO A 304 12.97 4.67 25.29
CA PRO A 304 12.45 5.25 24.05
C PRO A 304 13.24 4.81 22.81
N LEU A 305 12.51 4.51 21.73
CA LEU A 305 13.09 4.04 20.47
C LEU A 305 13.79 5.17 19.70
N ASN A 306 14.86 4.84 19.00
CA ASN A 306 15.50 5.61 17.95
C ASN A 306 15.54 4.78 16.66
N PHE A 307 15.78 5.45 15.52
CA PHE A 307 15.71 4.83 14.18
C PHE A 307 16.65 3.63 13.95
N SER A 308 17.64 3.40 14.80
CA SER A 308 18.57 2.26 14.68
C SER A 308 18.22 1.07 15.59
N GLN A 309 17.21 1.22 16.45
CA GLN A 309 16.80 0.17 17.39
C GLN A 309 15.78 -0.78 16.76
N ASN A 310 15.69 -1.98 17.34
CA ASN A 310 14.68 -2.96 16.95
C ASN A 310 13.27 -2.41 17.20
N ILE A 311 12.45 -2.41 16.15
CA ILE A 311 11.01 -2.24 16.25
C ILE A 311 10.41 -3.61 15.89
N PRO A 312 9.75 -4.32 16.82
CA PRO A 312 9.16 -5.62 16.55
C PRO A 312 8.18 -5.59 15.38
N GLN A 313 8.40 -6.49 14.41
CA GLN A 313 7.56 -6.64 13.22
C GLN A 313 6.92 -8.03 13.19
N TYR A 314 5.64 -8.08 12.87
CA TYR A 314 4.86 -9.30 12.78
C TYR A 314 4.21 -9.39 11.39
N LEU A 315 4.25 -10.58 10.79
CA LEU A 315 3.57 -10.85 9.53
C LEU A 315 2.16 -11.35 9.83
N ILE A 316 1.13 -10.59 9.47
CA ILE A 316 -0.26 -11.05 9.51
C ILE A 316 -0.58 -11.79 8.20
N PRO A 317 -0.93 -13.08 8.26
CA PRO A 317 -1.34 -13.84 7.08
C PRO A 317 -2.64 -13.31 6.44
N SER A 318 -2.83 -13.62 5.16
CA SER A 318 -4.15 -13.59 4.50
C SER A 318 -5.20 -14.36 5.32
N HIS A 319 -6.48 -14.03 5.09
CA HIS A 319 -7.64 -14.59 5.80
C HIS A 319 -7.64 -14.41 7.33
N SER A 320 -6.86 -13.47 7.86
CA SER A 320 -6.96 -13.04 9.25
C SER A 320 -8.12 -12.07 9.45
N THR A 321 -8.80 -12.13 10.61
CA THR A 321 -10.01 -11.33 10.90
C THR A 321 -9.94 -10.53 12.19
N ALA A 322 -8.99 -10.86 13.06
CA ALA A 322 -8.72 -10.08 14.25
C ALA A 322 -7.29 -10.32 14.71
N PHE A 323 -6.73 -9.38 15.46
CA PHE A 323 -5.48 -9.57 16.18
C PHE A 323 -5.57 -9.10 17.63
N THR A 324 -4.64 -9.61 18.44
CA THR A 324 -4.30 -9.09 19.76
C THR A 324 -2.81 -8.85 19.82
N GLY A 325 -2.41 -7.60 20.07
CA GLY A 325 -1.03 -7.21 20.36
C GLY A 325 -0.86 -6.99 21.85
N VAL A 326 0.26 -7.44 22.42
CA VAL A 326 0.59 -7.27 23.84
C VAL A 326 2.05 -6.83 23.96
N ALA A 327 2.30 -5.83 24.79
CA ALA A 327 3.64 -5.45 25.23
C ALA A 327 3.72 -5.49 26.76
N SER A 328 4.84 -5.93 27.29
CA SER A 328 5.09 -5.98 28.73
C SER A 328 6.50 -5.51 29.04
N THR A 329 6.67 -4.86 30.19
CA THR A 329 7.96 -4.38 30.67
C THR A 329 8.29 -4.97 32.03
N THR A 330 9.58 -5.15 32.29
CA THR A 330 10.11 -5.59 33.60
C THR A 330 10.72 -4.45 34.42
N GLY A 331 10.84 -3.24 33.88
CA GLY A 331 11.26 -2.09 34.68
C GLY A 331 10.07 -1.34 35.27
N SER A 332 10.25 -0.05 35.53
CA SER A 332 9.41 0.71 36.47
C SER A 332 8.60 1.84 35.83
N THR A 333 8.83 2.13 34.56
CA THR A 333 8.14 3.18 33.81
C THR A 333 6.94 2.59 33.08
N PRO A 334 5.74 3.18 33.20
CA PRO A 334 4.60 2.76 32.40
C PRO A 334 4.90 2.88 30.90
N ILE A 335 4.46 1.89 30.14
CA ILE A 335 4.57 1.85 28.68
C ILE A 335 3.19 1.96 28.04
N GLN A 336 3.19 2.28 26.75
CA GLN A 336 2.12 2.08 25.79
C GLN A 336 2.76 1.66 24.45
N PHE A 337 1.97 1.25 23.46
CA PHE A 337 2.47 1.06 22.10
C PHE A 337 1.44 1.55 21.08
N ASP A 338 1.97 1.87 19.90
CA ASP A 338 1.22 1.93 18.65
C ASP A 338 1.42 0.62 17.90
N LEU A 339 0.38 0.15 17.23
CA LEU A 339 0.44 -1.02 16.37
C LEU A 339 -0.26 -0.69 15.06
N GLY A 340 0.54 -0.51 14.01
CA GLY A 340 0.07 -0.09 12.71
C GLY A 340 0.49 -1.05 11.61
N TRP A 341 -0.28 -1.08 10.52
CA TRP A 341 0.15 -1.70 9.29
C TRP A 341 1.37 -0.96 8.72
N ASN A 342 2.25 -1.64 7.97
CA ASN A 342 3.55 -1.08 7.57
C ASN A 342 3.44 0.21 6.72
N PHE A 343 2.28 0.46 6.09
CA PHE A 343 2.00 1.67 5.31
C PHE A 343 1.15 2.72 6.04
N GLY A 344 0.91 2.55 7.35
CA GLY A 344 0.24 3.50 8.22
C GLY A 344 -1.04 2.95 8.80
N ASP A 345 -2.15 3.07 8.06
CA ASP A 345 -3.47 2.71 8.56
C ASP A 345 -3.82 1.23 8.29
N PRO A 346 -4.55 0.57 9.21
CA PRO A 346 -5.04 1.13 10.48
C PRO A 346 -3.92 1.19 11.52
N ASP A 347 -3.95 2.24 12.35
CA ASP A 347 -3.05 2.42 13.48
C ASP A 347 -3.84 2.38 14.80
N VAL A 348 -3.45 1.50 15.72
CA VAL A 348 -4.18 1.27 16.97
C VAL A 348 -3.28 1.34 18.20
N ALA A 349 -3.60 2.30 19.07
CA ALA A 349 -2.93 2.48 20.35
C ALA A 349 -3.37 1.43 21.39
N SER A 350 -2.44 1.08 22.30
CA SER A 350 -2.72 0.28 23.49
C SER A 350 -3.23 1.13 24.67
N ASN A 351 -3.63 0.45 25.75
CA ASN A 351 -3.72 1.09 27.06
C ASN A 351 -2.32 1.43 27.63
N VAL A 352 -2.28 2.06 28.81
CA VAL A 352 -1.04 2.40 29.54
C VAL A 352 -0.86 1.49 30.76
N GLY A 353 0.36 1.03 31.04
CA GLY A 353 0.67 0.17 32.19
C GLY A 353 2.01 -0.55 32.09
N SER A 354 2.24 -1.55 32.96
CA SER A 354 3.42 -2.43 32.87
C SER A 354 3.21 -3.61 31.91
N THR A 355 1.95 -3.99 31.70
CA THR A 355 1.50 -4.90 30.64
C THR A 355 0.32 -4.23 29.96
N VAL A 356 0.43 -4.07 28.66
CA VAL A 356 -0.52 -3.33 27.84
C VAL A 356 -0.89 -4.15 26.62
N SER A 357 -2.08 -3.92 26.10
CA SER A 357 -2.62 -4.67 24.98
C SER A 357 -3.57 -3.82 24.14
N THR A 358 -3.74 -4.23 22.88
CA THR A 358 -4.80 -3.73 22.00
C THR A 358 -5.36 -4.89 21.18
N THR A 359 -6.60 -4.72 20.71
CA THR A 359 -7.28 -5.66 19.83
C THR A 359 -7.94 -4.90 18.70
N PHE A 360 -7.89 -5.46 17.51
CA PHE A 360 -8.54 -4.91 16.33
C PHE A 360 -9.14 -6.03 15.50
N SER A 361 -10.22 -5.73 14.77
CA SER A 361 -10.92 -6.70 13.94
C SER A 361 -11.42 -6.04 12.66
N ALA A 362 -11.20 -6.71 11.54
CA ALA A 362 -11.78 -6.42 10.24
C ALA A 362 -12.02 -7.74 9.50
N ASN A 363 -12.72 -7.73 8.36
CA ASN A 363 -13.00 -8.97 7.64
C ASN A 363 -12.81 -8.80 6.13
N PRO A 364 -11.66 -9.24 5.58
CA PRO A 364 -10.43 -9.60 6.30
C PRO A 364 -9.69 -8.36 6.87
N LEU A 365 -8.68 -8.61 7.70
CA LEU A 365 -7.64 -7.62 8.06
C LEU A 365 -6.71 -7.38 6.87
N ALA A 366 -6.12 -6.19 6.79
CA ALA A 366 -4.97 -5.94 5.93
C ALA A 366 -3.83 -6.92 6.25
N GLN A 367 -3.49 -7.76 5.27
CA GLN A 367 -2.38 -8.72 5.39
C GLN A 367 -1.01 -8.04 5.27
N GLY A 368 0.05 -8.79 5.55
CA GLY A 368 1.43 -8.31 5.41
C GLY A 368 2.02 -7.83 6.74
N LEU A 369 3.02 -6.96 6.66
CA LEU A 369 3.79 -6.53 7.84
C LEU A 369 3.02 -5.55 8.72
N TRP A 370 3.09 -5.79 10.02
CA TRP A 370 2.59 -4.90 11.07
C TRP A 370 3.71 -4.58 12.04
N VAL A 371 3.77 -3.32 12.46
CA VAL A 371 4.84 -2.77 13.28
C VAL A 371 4.30 -2.40 14.64
N MET A 372 4.85 -3.02 15.69
CA MET A 372 4.55 -2.65 17.07
C MET A 372 5.63 -1.69 17.57
N ALA A 373 5.25 -0.45 17.88
CA ALA A 373 6.15 0.59 18.37
C ALA A 373 5.85 0.96 19.84
N PRO A 374 6.45 0.25 20.82
CA PRO A 374 6.34 0.62 22.22
C PRO A 374 7.01 1.96 22.53
N THR A 375 6.49 2.64 23.54
CA THR A 375 7.05 3.88 24.10
C THR A 375 6.74 3.99 25.59
N VAL A 376 7.55 4.77 26.28
CA VAL A 376 7.36 5.12 27.70
C VAL A 376 6.38 6.29 27.83
N VAL A 377 5.60 6.28 28.90
CA VAL A 377 4.61 7.32 29.18
C VAL A 377 5.11 8.27 30.26
N GLY A 378 5.08 9.57 29.95
CA GLY A 378 5.55 10.65 30.82
C GLY A 378 4.56 11.10 31.89
N PRO A 379 4.87 12.17 32.65
CA PRO A 379 5.79 13.26 32.28
C PRO A 379 7.27 12.93 32.47
N PHE A 380 8.12 13.49 31.62
CA PHE A 380 9.58 13.37 31.72
C PHE A 380 10.20 14.71 32.11
N GLY A 381 11.20 14.67 32.98
CA GLY A 381 12.00 15.84 33.36
C GLY A 381 13.04 16.20 32.30
N ALA A 382 13.96 17.11 32.65
CA ALA A 382 15.01 17.61 31.75
C ALA A 382 15.96 16.53 31.21
N THR A 383 16.01 15.35 31.84
CA THR A 383 16.86 14.21 31.44
C THR A 383 16.18 13.27 30.44
N GLY A 384 14.91 13.50 30.10
CA GLY A 384 14.12 12.59 29.26
C GLY A 384 13.69 11.33 30.02
N ALA A 385 13.09 10.40 29.27
CA ALA A 385 12.62 9.12 29.80
C ALA A 385 13.80 8.15 30.01
N PRO A 386 13.82 7.38 31.10
CA PRO A 386 14.83 6.33 31.29
C PRO A 386 14.65 5.20 30.26
N PRO A 387 15.72 4.46 29.92
CA PRO A 387 15.60 3.22 29.15
C PRO A 387 14.70 2.19 29.85
N GLU A 388 13.80 1.57 29.11
CA GLU A 388 12.80 0.63 29.61
C GLU A 388 12.76 -0.61 28.70
N PRO A 389 13.13 -1.81 29.19
CA PRO A 389 13.05 -3.04 28.40
C PRO A 389 11.58 -3.45 28.17
N VAL A 390 11.25 -3.83 26.95
CA VAL A 390 9.91 -4.23 26.54
C VAL A 390 9.96 -5.54 25.76
N HIS A 391 9.09 -6.47 26.13
CA HIS A 391 8.81 -7.71 25.41
C HIS A 391 7.45 -7.64 24.74
N THR A 392 7.36 -8.05 23.48
CA THR A 392 6.13 -7.98 22.67
C THR A 392 5.68 -9.36 22.20
N THR A 393 4.35 -9.54 22.08
CA THR A 393 3.73 -10.73 21.48
C THR A 393 2.53 -10.34 20.65
N MET A 394 2.21 -11.14 19.64
CA MET A 394 1.04 -10.92 18.78
C MET A 394 0.37 -12.25 18.44
N SER A 395 -0.95 -12.23 18.31
CA SER A 395 -1.74 -13.37 17.83
C SER A 395 -2.87 -12.89 16.93
N VAL A 396 -3.31 -13.74 16.02
CA VAL A 396 -4.39 -13.46 15.06
C VAL A 396 -5.45 -14.55 15.08
N ALA A 397 -6.67 -14.22 14.69
CA ALA A 397 -7.70 -15.19 14.31
C ALA A 397 -7.69 -15.33 12.78
N THR A 398 -7.31 -16.50 12.27
CA THR A 398 -7.10 -16.74 10.84
C THR A 398 -7.63 -18.10 10.39
N ALA A 399 -7.91 -18.25 9.10
CA ALA A 399 -8.18 -19.56 8.51
C ALA A 399 -6.99 -20.51 8.77
N PRO A 400 -7.20 -21.73 9.29
CA PRO A 400 -6.09 -22.62 9.62
C PRO A 400 -5.28 -23.00 8.37
N PHE A 401 -3.95 -22.98 8.46
CA PHE A 401 -3.08 -23.61 7.47
C PHE A 401 -3.32 -25.12 7.40
N ASP A 402 -3.35 -25.68 6.19
CA ASP A 402 -3.34 -27.13 5.99
C ASP A 402 -1.89 -27.63 5.98
N ALA A 403 -1.44 -28.17 7.11
CA ALA A 403 -0.10 -28.74 7.25
C ALA A 403 0.18 -29.97 6.34
N SER A 404 -0.84 -30.53 5.66
CA SER A 404 -0.67 -31.56 4.64
C SER A 404 -0.25 -31.00 3.28
N VAL A 405 -0.45 -29.69 3.05
CA VAL A 405 -0.13 -29.01 1.80
C VAL A 405 1.25 -28.35 1.89
N SER A 406 2.05 -28.50 0.85
CA SER A 406 3.35 -27.83 0.71
C SER A 406 3.64 -27.53 -0.76
N SER A 407 4.55 -26.60 -1.02
CA SER A 407 5.05 -26.32 -2.37
C SER A 407 6.56 -26.09 -2.38
N GLN A 408 7.19 -26.41 -3.50
CA GLN A 408 8.61 -26.12 -3.71
C GLN A 408 8.90 -24.61 -3.81
N THR A 409 7.88 -23.78 -4.07
CA THR A 409 8.00 -22.32 -4.04
C THR A 409 8.12 -21.77 -2.61
N GLY A 410 7.76 -22.57 -1.61
CA GLY A 410 7.45 -22.09 -0.27
C GLY A 410 6.07 -21.43 -0.19
N ASP A 411 5.69 -21.07 1.02
CA ASP A 411 4.48 -20.33 1.38
C ASP A 411 4.91 -19.14 2.26
N LEU A 412 4.72 -17.92 1.75
CA LEU A 412 5.10 -16.69 2.45
C LEU A 412 4.43 -16.61 3.83
N TRP A 413 3.18 -17.04 3.93
CA TRP A 413 2.38 -16.84 5.13
C TRP A 413 2.81 -17.74 6.29
N LEU A 414 3.49 -18.86 6.02
CA LEU A 414 4.08 -19.68 7.08
C LEU A 414 5.20 -18.93 7.84
N ALA A 415 5.81 -17.90 7.23
CA ALA A 415 6.78 -17.03 7.90
C ALA A 415 6.20 -16.29 9.12
N SER A 416 4.87 -16.18 9.21
CA SER A 416 4.17 -15.60 10.36
C SER A 416 4.39 -16.37 11.66
N THR A 417 4.73 -17.66 11.59
CA THR A 417 5.03 -18.50 12.77
C THR A 417 6.46 -19.01 12.78
N ASP A 418 7.09 -19.15 11.61
CA ASP A 418 8.46 -19.59 11.46
C ASP A 418 9.19 -18.68 10.45
N PRO A 419 9.88 -17.62 10.92
CA PRO A 419 10.57 -16.68 10.04
C PRO A 419 11.61 -17.34 9.12
N SER A 420 12.06 -18.56 9.42
CA SER A 420 13.00 -19.30 8.56
C SER A 420 12.39 -19.69 7.21
N GLN A 421 11.06 -19.68 7.07
CA GLN A 421 10.35 -19.94 5.80
C GLN A 421 10.69 -18.90 4.72
N LEU A 422 11.11 -17.69 5.10
CA LEU A 422 11.60 -16.69 4.14
C LEU A 422 12.93 -17.13 3.51
N THR A 423 13.69 -18.01 4.17
CA THR A 423 14.94 -18.56 3.63
C THR A 423 14.62 -19.68 2.64
N GLY A 424 14.65 -19.35 1.34
CA GLY A 424 14.34 -20.30 0.26
C GLY A 424 12.94 -20.15 -0.32
N PHE A 425 12.17 -19.16 0.14
CA PHE A 425 10.98 -18.71 -0.57
C PHE A 425 11.36 -18.28 -1.99
N SER A 426 10.73 -18.91 -2.98
CA SER A 426 11.07 -18.80 -4.39
C SER A 426 9.80 -18.87 -5.23
N PRO A 427 9.01 -17.78 -5.28
CA PRO A 427 7.79 -17.72 -6.08
C PRO A 427 8.07 -17.90 -7.57
N VAL A 428 7.08 -18.39 -8.32
CA VAL A 428 7.17 -18.58 -9.77
C VAL A 428 6.88 -17.26 -10.47
N ILE A 429 7.87 -16.69 -11.14
CA ILE A 429 7.69 -15.50 -11.97
C ILE A 429 7.01 -15.87 -13.29
N VAL A 430 5.87 -15.26 -13.58
CA VAL A 430 5.10 -15.48 -14.81
C VAL A 430 4.93 -14.16 -15.54
N GLY A 431 5.44 -14.11 -16.78
CA GLY A 431 5.34 -12.92 -17.62
C GLY A 431 3.95 -12.70 -18.22
N PRO A 432 3.68 -11.50 -18.76
CA PRO A 432 2.42 -11.17 -19.40
C PRO A 432 2.00 -12.18 -20.48
N GLY A 433 0.77 -12.67 -20.39
CA GLY A 433 0.18 -13.65 -21.32
C GLY A 433 0.76 -15.06 -21.22
N GLN A 434 1.63 -15.34 -20.25
CA GLN A 434 2.20 -16.67 -20.03
C GLN A 434 1.44 -17.45 -18.96
N THR A 435 1.60 -18.78 -18.99
CA THR A 435 1.07 -19.68 -17.97
C THR A 435 2.21 -20.24 -17.13
N GLY A 436 2.14 -20.04 -15.82
CA GLY A 436 3.03 -20.65 -14.83
C GLY A 436 2.54 -22.02 -14.38
N THR A 437 3.45 -22.82 -13.82
CA THR A 437 3.12 -24.08 -13.14
C THR A 437 3.63 -24.03 -11.71
N LEU A 438 2.73 -24.24 -10.75
CA LEU A 438 3.01 -24.30 -9.33
C LEU A 438 2.89 -25.76 -8.85
N PRO A 439 4.01 -26.42 -8.49
CA PRO A 439 3.96 -27.78 -7.97
C PRO A 439 3.45 -27.78 -6.53
N VAL A 440 2.34 -28.46 -6.28
CA VAL A 440 1.69 -28.55 -4.97
C VAL A 440 1.71 -29.99 -4.48
N THR A 441 2.27 -30.23 -3.31
CA THR A 441 2.35 -31.57 -2.72
C THR A 441 1.38 -31.69 -1.56
N ILE A 442 0.48 -32.67 -1.62
CA ILE A 442 -0.38 -33.08 -0.51
C ILE A 442 0.19 -34.36 0.11
N THR A 443 0.53 -34.30 1.39
CA THR A 443 0.94 -35.45 2.21
C THR A 443 -0.10 -35.67 3.31
N PRO A 444 -1.14 -36.48 3.05
CA PRO A 444 -2.24 -36.68 3.99
C PRO A 444 -1.75 -37.15 5.36
N ALA A 445 -2.39 -36.67 6.42
CA ALA A 445 -2.15 -37.11 7.78
C ALA A 445 -3.48 -37.43 8.48
N GLY A 446 -3.44 -38.41 9.38
CA GLY A 446 -4.57 -38.76 10.25
C GLY A 446 -5.13 -40.17 10.02
N PRO A 447 -6.18 -40.54 10.77
CA PRO A 447 -6.79 -41.87 10.68
C PRO A 447 -7.46 -42.14 9.32
N SER A 448 -7.46 -43.41 8.92
CA SER A 448 -8.23 -43.88 7.75
C SER A 448 -9.71 -43.50 7.87
N GLY A 449 -10.30 -43.01 6.77
CA GLY A 449 -11.68 -42.51 6.71
C GLY A 449 -11.83 -41.01 7.05
N THR A 450 -10.75 -40.32 7.43
CA THR A 450 -10.81 -38.87 7.67
C THR A 450 -11.07 -38.13 6.37
N HIS A 451 -12.16 -37.35 6.32
CA HIS A 451 -12.45 -36.46 5.19
C HIS A 451 -11.72 -35.13 5.38
N VAL A 452 -10.98 -34.72 4.35
CA VAL A 452 -10.32 -33.41 4.27
C VAL A 452 -10.98 -32.59 3.17
N SER A 453 -11.23 -31.32 3.45
CA SER A 453 -11.70 -30.33 2.49
C SER A 453 -11.05 -29.00 2.82
N GLY A 454 -10.46 -28.36 1.82
CA GLY A 454 -9.78 -27.08 1.97
C GLY A 454 -9.81 -26.28 0.68
N THR A 455 -9.15 -25.13 0.72
CA THR A 455 -8.96 -24.25 -0.42
C THR A 455 -7.47 -24.04 -0.61
N LEU A 456 -6.99 -24.23 -1.83
CA LEU A 456 -5.66 -23.83 -2.23
C LEU A 456 -5.79 -22.45 -2.87
N TYR A 457 -5.23 -21.44 -2.23
CA TYR A 457 -5.07 -20.11 -2.78
C TYR A 457 -3.79 -20.06 -3.61
N ILE A 458 -3.88 -19.43 -4.78
CA ILE A 458 -2.72 -19.00 -5.55
C ILE A 458 -2.60 -17.52 -5.27
N ASP A 459 -1.49 -17.14 -4.67
CA ASP A 459 -1.23 -15.78 -4.25
C ASP A 459 -0.15 -15.19 -5.15
N ASP A 460 -0.24 -13.91 -5.45
CA ASP A 460 0.91 -13.14 -5.90
C ASP A 460 1.59 -12.46 -4.72
N THR A 461 2.82 -12.00 -4.94
CA THR A 461 3.59 -11.23 -3.97
C THR A 461 4.48 -10.25 -4.70
N THR A 462 4.69 -9.08 -4.10
CA THR A 462 5.69 -8.13 -4.57
C THR A 462 6.77 -7.90 -3.51
N GLU A 463 7.84 -7.23 -3.91
CA GLU A 463 8.86 -6.78 -2.97
C GLU A 463 9.19 -5.34 -3.30
N LEU A 464 8.66 -4.39 -2.52
CA LEU A 464 9.21 -3.03 -2.56
C LEU A 464 10.39 -2.94 -1.60
N GLY A 465 11.61 -3.09 -2.13
CA GLY A 465 12.85 -2.77 -1.42
C GLY A 465 13.27 -1.32 -1.68
N PHE A 466 12.67 -0.33 -1.00
CA PHE A 466 13.04 1.09 -1.20
C PHE A 466 13.65 1.70 0.07
N GLN A 467 14.87 2.24 -0.02
CA GLN A 467 15.64 2.77 1.12
C GLN A 467 15.77 1.79 2.31
N GLY A 468 15.83 0.49 2.04
CA GLY A 468 15.91 -0.53 3.09
C GLY A 468 14.59 -0.83 3.81
N PHE A 469 13.49 -0.22 3.35
CA PHE A 469 12.14 -0.64 3.68
C PHE A 469 11.84 -1.92 2.91
N LEU A 470 11.45 -2.97 3.62
CA LEU A 470 10.91 -4.22 3.07
C LEU A 470 9.42 -4.23 3.40
N ALA A 471 8.59 -4.47 2.40
CA ALA A 471 7.18 -4.79 2.57
C ALA A 471 6.97 -6.22 2.09
N LEU A 472 6.64 -7.12 3.02
CA LEU A 472 6.16 -8.45 2.67
C LEU A 472 4.65 -8.37 2.51
N ASP A 473 4.19 -8.68 1.30
CA ASP A 473 2.79 -8.72 0.92
C ASP A 473 2.47 -10.02 0.18
N GLY A 474 1.18 -10.30 0.09
CA GLY A 474 0.66 -11.24 -0.89
C GLY A 474 -0.85 -11.09 -1.03
N ASN A 475 -1.39 -11.41 -2.19
CA ASN A 475 -2.81 -11.23 -2.47
C ASN A 475 -3.41 -12.47 -3.12
N ASP A 476 -4.61 -12.86 -2.71
CA ASP A 476 -5.31 -13.97 -3.33
C ASP A 476 -5.63 -13.62 -4.80
N VAL A 477 -5.09 -14.40 -5.74
CA VAL A 477 -5.34 -14.25 -7.18
C VAL A 477 -6.32 -15.30 -7.68
N ALA A 478 -6.29 -16.51 -7.13
CA ALA A 478 -7.27 -17.55 -7.43
C ALA A 478 -7.47 -18.49 -6.24
N ALA A 479 -8.68 -19.03 -6.12
CA ALA A 479 -9.05 -20.00 -5.09
C ALA A 479 -9.51 -21.32 -5.72
N ILE A 480 -8.83 -22.42 -5.41
CA ILE A 480 -9.13 -23.76 -5.93
C ILE A 480 -9.49 -24.69 -4.77
N ALA A 481 -10.75 -25.08 -4.69
CA ALA A 481 -11.20 -26.05 -3.69
C ALA A 481 -10.59 -27.44 -3.96
N TYR A 482 -10.21 -28.14 -2.87
CA TYR A 482 -9.82 -29.55 -2.92
C TYR A 482 -10.49 -30.35 -1.78
N SER A 483 -10.70 -31.64 -2.01
CA SER A 483 -11.23 -32.58 -1.02
C SER A 483 -10.81 -34.01 -1.32
N TYR A 484 -10.52 -34.79 -0.27
CA TYR A 484 -10.13 -36.20 -0.33
C TYR A 484 -10.47 -36.92 0.98
N THR A 485 -10.30 -38.25 1.01
CA THR A 485 -10.35 -39.07 2.22
C THR A 485 -9.02 -39.75 2.47
N VAL A 486 -8.53 -39.68 3.71
CA VAL A 486 -7.30 -40.35 4.15
C VAL A 486 -7.53 -41.86 4.21
N LYS A 487 -6.57 -42.65 3.73
CA LYS A 487 -6.55 -44.11 3.88
C LYS A 487 -5.40 -44.62 4.70
#